data_AF-A0A951HFW3-F1
#
_entry.id   AF-A0A951HFW3-F1
#
_cell.length_a   1.000
_cell.length_b   1.000
_cell.length_c   1.000
_cell.angle_alpha   90.00
_cell.angle_beta   90.00
_cell.angle_gamma   90.00
#
_symmetry.space_group_name_H-M   'P 1'
#
loop_
_entity.id
_entity.type
_entity.pdbx_description
1 polymer ?
#
loop_
_entity_poly.entity_id
_entity_poly.type
_entity_poly.pdbx_seq_one_letter_code
_entity_poly.pdbx_strand_id
1 'polypeptide(L)'
;MSPLILHPDRLFPPEPAVRGIARSLYEGVRALPLISPHGHTDPAWFARNAPFANPAELLIVPDHYVFRMLYSQGIPMESLGIARRDGGPVERDPRRIWRTFAEHYHLFRGTPSRLWLDWVFAEVFGLDRRLDAGSADLYYDAIDAALRQPDFLPRALFERFNIELIATTESPLDPLEHHRAIRESGWGGRVISAYRPDNVVDPEHPDFAAN
;
A
#
# COMPACT_ATOMS: atom_id res chain seq x y z
N MET A 1 -7.39 -8.10 25.07
CA MET A 1 -6.91 -7.78 23.70
C MET A 1 -5.45 -7.37 23.79
N SER A 2 -4.63 -7.74 22.81
CA SER A 2 -3.17 -7.47 22.82
C SER A 2 -2.86 -6.07 22.28
N PRO A 3 -1.94 -5.31 22.89
CA PRO A 3 -1.55 -4.00 22.36
C PRO A 3 -0.72 -4.12 21.07
N LEU A 4 -0.83 -3.12 20.20
CA LEU A 4 0.04 -2.90 19.06
C LEU A 4 1.14 -1.91 19.47
N ILE A 5 2.35 -2.42 19.72
CA ILE A 5 3.49 -1.62 20.14
C ILE A 5 4.60 -1.79 19.12
N LEU A 6 4.97 -0.70 18.44
CA LEU A 6 6.15 -0.66 17.60
C LEU A 6 7.35 -0.24 18.44
N HIS A 7 8.27 -1.17 18.68
CA HIS A 7 9.49 -0.83 19.40
C HIS A 7 10.29 0.23 18.61
N PRO A 8 10.81 1.29 19.26
CA PRO A 8 11.57 2.34 18.57
C PRO A 8 12.86 1.79 17.94
N ASP A 9 13.51 0.80 18.57
CA ASP A 9 14.69 0.11 18.03
C ASP A 9 14.37 -1.15 17.21
N ARG A 10 13.17 -1.25 16.63
CA ARG A 10 12.82 -2.40 15.76
C ARG A 10 13.82 -2.52 14.61
N LEU A 11 14.16 -3.74 14.23
CA LEU A 11 15.14 -4.09 13.19
C LEU A 11 16.61 -3.79 13.54
N PHE A 12 16.91 -3.16 14.68
CA PHE A 12 18.30 -2.98 15.11
C PHE A 12 18.86 -4.26 15.76
N PRO A 13 20.18 -4.49 15.68
CA PRO A 13 20.83 -5.61 16.35
C PRO A 13 20.59 -5.63 17.88
N PRO A 14 20.59 -6.82 18.52
CA PRO A 14 20.37 -6.93 19.95
C PRO A 14 21.54 -6.43 20.81
N GLU A 15 22.77 -6.41 20.28
CA GLU A 15 23.97 -6.03 21.01
C GLU A 15 23.93 -4.53 21.37
N PRO A 16 24.02 -4.13 22.66
CA PRO A 16 23.80 -2.75 23.08
C PRO A 16 24.70 -1.71 22.38
N ALA A 17 25.98 -2.02 22.19
CA ALA A 17 26.92 -1.13 21.53
C ALA A 17 26.55 -0.92 20.05
N VAL A 18 26.21 -2.00 19.34
CA VAL A 18 25.83 -1.96 17.91
C VAL A 18 24.48 -1.26 17.75
N ARG A 19 23.50 -1.56 18.62
CA ARG A 19 22.20 -0.87 18.65
C ARG A 19 22.35 0.63 18.87
N GLY A 20 23.25 1.05 19.76
CA GLY A 20 23.54 2.46 19.99
C GLY A 20 24.02 3.18 18.74
N ILE A 21 24.94 2.55 17.98
CA ILE A 21 25.42 3.07 16.69
C ILE A 21 24.27 3.12 15.68
N ALA A 22 23.51 2.03 15.52
CA ALA A 22 22.38 1.96 14.59
C ALA A 22 21.34 3.06 14.87
N ARG A 23 20.97 3.27 16.13
CA ARG A 23 20.06 4.33 16.55
C ARG A 23 20.61 5.71 16.19
N SER A 24 21.88 5.98 16.48
CA SER A 24 22.50 7.27 16.16
C SER A 24 22.49 7.57 14.67
N LEU A 25 22.75 6.57 13.82
CA LEU A 25 22.71 6.72 12.37
C LEU A 25 21.27 6.94 11.88
N TYR A 26 20.32 6.16 12.38
CA TYR A 26 18.90 6.26 12.00
C TYR A 26 18.30 7.61 12.38
N GLU A 27 18.55 8.13 13.58
CA GLU A 27 18.06 9.45 14.01
C GLU A 27 18.56 10.58 13.08
N GLY A 28 19.74 10.42 12.50
CA GLY A 28 20.28 11.38 11.52
C GLY A 28 19.61 11.34 10.14
N VAL A 29 18.86 10.28 9.81
CA VAL A 29 18.29 10.08 8.46
C VAL A 29 16.78 9.87 8.43
N ARG A 30 16.14 9.52 9.55
CA ARG A 30 14.71 9.13 9.63
C ARG A 30 13.72 10.18 9.16
N ALA A 31 14.12 11.46 9.14
CA ALA A 31 13.27 12.59 8.77
C ALA A 31 13.59 13.14 7.38
N LEU A 32 14.55 12.55 6.66
CA LEU A 32 14.85 12.96 5.30
C LEU A 32 13.65 12.70 4.37
N PRO A 33 13.47 13.53 3.33
CA PRO A 33 12.42 13.29 2.34
C PRO A 33 12.55 11.93 1.65
N LEU A 34 11.40 11.34 1.32
CA LEU A 34 11.34 10.07 0.60
C LEU A 34 11.55 10.31 -0.90
N ILE A 35 12.57 9.67 -1.46
CA ILE A 35 12.76 9.53 -2.90
C ILE A 35 12.36 8.11 -3.27
N SER A 36 11.26 7.98 -4.00
CA SER A 36 10.75 6.70 -4.54
C SER A 36 10.96 6.69 -6.07
N PRO A 37 12.17 6.36 -6.55
CA PRO A 37 12.55 6.54 -7.95
C PRO A 37 11.97 5.47 -8.89
N HIS A 38 11.27 4.46 -8.34
CA HIS A 38 10.58 3.43 -9.11
C HIS A 38 9.40 2.87 -8.31
N GLY A 39 8.25 2.72 -8.96
CA GLY A 39 7.04 2.22 -8.33
C GLY A 39 5.88 2.06 -9.32
N HIS A 40 4.77 1.54 -8.81
CA HIS A 40 3.57 1.19 -9.58
C HIS A 40 2.30 1.81 -8.98
N THR A 41 2.41 2.94 -8.27
CA THR A 41 1.22 3.69 -7.82
C THR A 41 0.50 4.28 -9.03
N ASP A 42 -0.83 4.34 -8.97
CA ASP A 42 -1.64 4.90 -10.06
C ASP A 42 -1.53 6.45 -10.07
N PRO A 43 -1.04 7.08 -11.16
CA PRO A 43 -0.95 8.53 -11.26
C PRO A 43 -2.33 9.22 -11.18
N ALA A 44 -3.43 8.52 -11.48
CA ALA A 44 -4.78 9.04 -11.39
C ALA A 44 -5.18 9.41 -9.95
N TRP A 45 -4.56 8.79 -8.92
CA TRP A 45 -4.79 9.13 -7.52
C TRP A 45 -4.42 10.59 -7.25
N PHE A 46 -3.24 11.01 -7.72
CA PHE A 46 -2.77 12.38 -7.53
C PHE A 46 -3.41 13.37 -8.51
N ALA A 47 -3.73 12.94 -9.73
CA ALA A 47 -4.41 13.79 -10.71
C ALA A 47 -5.82 14.17 -10.24
N ARG A 48 -6.62 13.19 -9.81
CA ARG A 48 -8.01 13.41 -9.37
C ARG A 48 -8.11 13.86 -7.91
N ASN A 49 -7.14 13.48 -7.08
CA ASN A 49 -7.13 13.72 -5.64
C ASN A 49 -8.44 13.33 -4.93
N ALA A 50 -9.06 12.24 -5.39
CA ALA A 50 -10.28 11.70 -4.80
C ALA A 50 -9.94 10.82 -3.58
N PRO A 51 -10.84 10.70 -2.59
CA PRO A 51 -10.68 9.75 -1.49
C PRO A 51 -10.52 8.31 -1.98
N PHE A 52 -9.77 7.50 -1.24
CA PHE A 52 -9.75 6.05 -1.44
C PHE A 52 -11.10 5.44 -1.05
N ALA A 53 -11.47 4.31 -1.67
CA ALA A 53 -12.80 3.75 -1.55
C ALA A 53 -13.13 3.21 -0.14
N ASN A 54 -12.34 2.25 0.36
CA ASN A 54 -12.53 1.59 1.66
C ASN A 54 -11.26 0.80 2.05
N PRO A 55 -11.17 0.24 3.28
CA PRO A 55 -9.99 -0.48 3.75
C PRO A 55 -9.58 -1.68 2.89
N ALA A 56 -10.54 -2.46 2.39
CA ALA A 56 -10.26 -3.66 1.60
C ALA A 56 -9.71 -3.32 0.21
N GLU A 57 -10.35 -2.36 -0.47
CA GLU A 57 -9.93 -1.90 -1.81
C GLU A 57 -8.58 -1.16 -1.79
N LEU A 58 -8.18 -0.63 -0.64
CA LEU A 58 -6.88 0.04 -0.49
C LEU A 58 -5.76 -0.93 -0.09
N LEU A 59 -6.01 -1.82 0.88
CA LEU A 59 -4.94 -2.57 1.56
C LEU A 59 -4.92 -4.07 1.24
N ILE A 60 -6.01 -4.64 0.73
CA ILE A 60 -6.15 -6.10 0.56
C ILE A 60 -6.21 -6.48 -0.91
N VAL A 61 -7.19 -5.95 -1.64
CA VAL A 61 -7.46 -6.28 -3.04
C VAL A 61 -6.25 -6.01 -3.95
N PRO A 62 -5.55 -4.85 -3.85
CA PRO A 62 -4.43 -4.57 -4.75
C PRO A 62 -3.10 -5.22 -4.31
N ASP A 63 -2.96 -5.70 -3.07
CA ASP A 63 -1.69 -6.17 -2.54
C ASP A 63 -1.51 -7.68 -2.70
N HIS A 64 -0.74 -8.05 -3.72
CA HIS A 64 -0.42 -9.44 -4.01
C HIS A 64 0.45 -10.13 -2.95
N TYR A 65 1.14 -9.42 -2.07
CA TYR A 65 1.81 -10.07 -0.93
C TYR A 65 0.77 -10.58 0.09
N VAL A 66 -0.30 -9.82 0.31
CA VAL A 66 -1.38 -10.17 1.23
C VAL A 66 -2.17 -11.36 0.71
N PHE A 67 -2.79 -11.24 -0.47
CA PHE A 67 -3.65 -12.32 -0.96
C PHE A 67 -2.86 -13.58 -1.34
N ARG A 68 -1.57 -13.48 -1.70
CA ARG A 68 -0.72 -14.67 -1.93
C ARG A 68 -0.53 -15.49 -0.66
N MET A 69 -0.36 -14.84 0.50
CA MET A 69 -0.22 -15.55 1.77
C MET A 69 -1.50 -16.33 2.10
N LEU A 70 -2.66 -15.67 1.99
CA LEU A 70 -3.95 -16.30 2.26
C LEU A 70 -4.25 -17.43 1.26
N TYR A 71 -4.02 -17.20 -0.03
CA TYR A 71 -4.20 -18.21 -1.06
C TYR A 71 -3.32 -19.46 -0.82
N SER A 72 -2.08 -19.26 -0.36
CA SER A 72 -1.18 -20.37 -0.01
C SER A 72 -1.68 -21.24 1.14
N GLN A 73 -2.66 -20.76 1.92
CA GLN A 73 -3.28 -21.47 3.03
C GLN A 73 -4.70 -21.98 2.69
N GLY A 74 -5.10 -21.92 1.41
CA GLY A 74 -6.38 -22.44 0.94
C GLY A 74 -7.53 -21.45 0.93
N ILE A 75 -7.28 -20.16 1.18
CA ILE A 75 -8.31 -19.11 1.06
C ILE A 75 -8.43 -18.69 -0.41
N PRO A 76 -9.59 -18.87 -1.06
CA PRO A 76 -9.74 -18.54 -2.47
C PRO A 76 -9.59 -17.03 -2.72
N MET A 77 -9.01 -16.65 -3.87
CA MET A 77 -8.79 -15.23 -4.21
C MET A 77 -10.13 -14.47 -4.38
N GLU A 78 -11.17 -15.14 -4.88
CA GLU A 78 -12.50 -14.57 -5.04
C GLU A 78 -13.18 -14.21 -3.71
N SER A 79 -12.83 -14.86 -2.58
CA SER A 79 -13.35 -14.45 -1.26
C SER A 79 -12.68 -13.18 -0.73
N LEU A 80 -11.58 -12.76 -1.37
CA LEU A 80 -10.86 -11.52 -1.06
C LEU A 80 -11.18 -10.40 -2.06
N GLY A 81 -12.18 -10.58 -2.92
CA GLY A 81 -12.59 -9.60 -3.93
C GLY A 81 -11.71 -9.54 -5.18
N ILE A 82 -10.75 -10.46 -5.33
CA ILE A 82 -9.86 -10.49 -6.51
C ILE A 82 -10.64 -10.98 -7.73
N ALA A 83 -10.64 -10.17 -8.79
CA ALA A 83 -11.36 -10.46 -10.02
C ALA A 83 -10.88 -11.77 -10.68
N ARG A 84 -11.85 -12.59 -11.11
CA ARG A 84 -11.58 -13.83 -11.84
C ARG A 84 -11.50 -13.56 -13.34
N ARG A 85 -10.60 -14.26 -14.03
CA ARG A 85 -10.47 -14.17 -15.50
C ARG A 85 -11.69 -14.71 -16.25
N ASP A 86 -12.42 -15.64 -15.65
CA ASP A 86 -13.64 -16.22 -16.22
C ASP A 86 -14.90 -15.36 -15.98
N GLY A 87 -14.77 -14.21 -15.32
CA GLY A 87 -15.89 -13.34 -14.99
C GLY A 87 -16.83 -13.89 -13.92
N GLY A 88 -16.44 -14.96 -13.22
CA GLY A 88 -17.24 -15.55 -12.14
C GLY A 88 -17.45 -14.60 -10.96
N PRO A 89 -18.39 -14.93 -10.06
CA PRO A 89 -18.68 -14.11 -8.89
C PRO A 89 -17.48 -14.02 -7.94
N VAL A 90 -17.37 -12.87 -7.26
CA VAL A 90 -16.40 -12.59 -6.21
C VAL A 90 -17.12 -11.96 -5.02
N GLU A 91 -16.54 -12.05 -3.83
CA GLU A 91 -17.04 -11.31 -2.66
C GLU A 91 -16.98 -9.80 -2.96
N ARG A 92 -18.08 -9.11 -2.69
CA ARG A 92 -18.25 -7.67 -2.95
C ARG A 92 -18.44 -6.86 -1.68
N ASP A 93 -18.62 -7.52 -0.54
CA ASP A 93 -18.68 -6.88 0.76
C ASP A 93 -17.25 -6.62 1.27
N PRO A 94 -16.75 -5.36 1.23
CA PRO A 94 -15.40 -5.03 1.67
C PRO A 94 -15.17 -5.36 3.15
N ARG A 95 -16.21 -5.35 3.98
CA ARG A 95 -16.09 -5.70 5.40
C ARG A 95 -15.89 -7.20 5.57
N ARG A 96 -16.53 -8.04 4.75
CA ARG A 96 -16.26 -9.49 4.75
C ARG A 96 -14.85 -9.80 4.30
N ILE A 97 -14.39 -9.16 3.22
CA ILE A 97 -12.99 -9.28 2.74
C ILE A 97 -12.02 -8.93 3.88
N TRP A 98 -12.26 -7.81 4.57
CA TRP A 98 -11.44 -7.37 5.69
C TRP A 98 -11.45 -8.36 6.86
N ARG A 99 -12.64 -8.88 7.24
CA ARG A 99 -12.77 -9.88 8.31
C ARG A 99 -12.00 -11.16 7.98
N THR A 100 -12.12 -11.67 6.76
CA THR A 100 -11.34 -12.83 6.31
C THR A 100 -9.84 -12.57 6.43
N PHE A 101 -9.37 -11.38 6.03
CA PHE A 101 -7.97 -11.00 6.24
C PHE A 101 -7.57 -10.96 7.73
N ALA A 102 -8.38 -10.32 8.58
CA ALA A 102 -8.10 -10.16 10.00
C ALA A 102 -8.04 -11.50 10.76
N GLU A 103 -8.93 -12.44 10.45
CA GLU A 103 -8.93 -13.81 10.99
C GLU A 103 -7.60 -14.53 10.70
N HIS A 104 -7.04 -14.28 9.52
CA HIS A 104 -5.82 -14.93 9.03
C HIS A 104 -4.56 -14.07 9.24
N TYR A 105 -4.65 -12.94 9.93
CA TYR A 105 -3.51 -12.02 10.09
C TYR A 105 -2.33 -12.63 10.88
N HIS A 106 -2.57 -13.73 11.59
CA HIS A 106 -1.53 -14.50 12.27
C HIS A 106 -0.54 -15.18 11.30
N LEU A 107 -0.92 -15.43 10.05
CA LEU A 107 -0.06 -16.03 9.02
C LEU A 107 1.14 -15.16 8.65
N PHE A 108 1.03 -13.84 8.83
CA PHE A 108 2.09 -12.90 8.48
C PHE A 108 3.21 -12.83 9.54
N ARG A 109 3.11 -13.55 10.65
CA ARG A 109 4.16 -13.56 11.69
C ARG A 109 5.52 -13.92 11.09
N GLY A 110 6.53 -13.08 11.33
CA GLY A 110 7.88 -13.26 10.80
C GLY A 110 8.08 -12.78 9.35
N THR A 111 7.04 -12.25 8.70
CA THR A 111 7.12 -11.72 7.33
C THR A 111 7.31 -10.19 7.32
N PRO A 112 7.88 -9.62 6.25
CA PRO A 112 7.95 -8.16 6.09
C PRO A 112 6.56 -7.49 6.02
N SER A 113 5.55 -8.15 5.45
CA SER A 113 4.18 -7.61 5.40
C SER A 113 3.62 -7.34 6.79
N ARG A 114 3.95 -8.15 7.80
CA ARG A 114 3.57 -7.88 9.18
C ARG A 114 4.18 -6.58 9.70
N LEU A 115 5.45 -6.31 9.37
CA LEU A 115 6.14 -5.08 9.77
C LEU A 115 5.52 -3.86 9.09
N TRP A 116 5.25 -3.94 7.79
CA TRP A 116 4.66 -2.85 7.01
C TRP A 116 3.25 -2.52 7.46
N LEU A 117 2.39 -3.53 7.62
CA LEU A 117 1.00 -3.35 8.01
C LEU A 117 0.89 -2.86 9.46
N ASP A 118 1.64 -3.43 10.40
CA ASP A 118 1.66 -2.93 11.78
C ASP A 118 2.16 -1.47 11.86
N TRP A 119 3.10 -1.05 10.99
CA TRP A 119 3.51 0.35 10.85
C TRP A 119 2.38 1.23 10.31
N VAL A 120 1.71 0.82 9.24
CA VAL A 120 0.55 1.54 8.68
C VAL A 120 -0.54 1.70 9.74
N PHE A 121 -0.87 0.62 10.46
CA PHE A 121 -1.91 0.65 11.49
C PHE A 121 -1.59 1.60 12.63
N ALA A 122 -0.37 1.55 13.20
CA ALA A 122 -0.02 2.38 14.33
C ALA A 122 0.35 3.82 13.94
N GLU A 123 1.17 4.04 12.92
CA GLU A 123 1.74 5.35 12.61
C GLU A 123 0.88 6.16 11.63
N VAL A 124 0.21 5.49 10.68
CA VAL A 124 -0.64 6.18 9.71
C VAL A 124 -2.05 6.36 10.25
N PHE A 125 -2.63 5.30 10.82
CA PHE A 125 -4.02 5.28 11.31
C PHE A 125 -4.16 5.46 12.84
N GLY A 126 -3.08 5.44 13.62
CA GLY A 126 -3.14 5.68 15.07
C GLY A 126 -3.76 4.54 15.88
N LEU A 127 -3.78 3.31 15.36
CA LEU A 127 -4.34 2.14 16.04
C LEU A 127 -3.36 1.56 17.06
N ASP A 128 -3.86 1.28 18.27
CA ASP A 128 -3.05 0.84 19.42
C ASP A 128 -3.37 -0.60 19.88
N ARG A 129 -4.33 -1.25 19.23
CA ARG A 129 -4.72 -2.66 19.49
C ARG A 129 -4.26 -3.50 18.32
N ARG A 130 -3.77 -4.71 18.59
CA ARG A 130 -3.35 -5.63 17.53
C ARG A 130 -4.54 -6.11 16.71
N LEU A 131 -4.38 -6.17 15.37
CA LEU A 131 -5.35 -6.81 14.49
C LEU A 131 -5.45 -8.33 14.77
N ASP A 132 -6.67 -8.78 14.98
CA ASP A 132 -7.10 -10.18 15.02
C ASP A 132 -8.60 -10.24 14.63
N ALA A 133 -9.19 -11.43 14.63
CA ALA A 133 -10.61 -11.60 14.31
C ALA A 133 -11.54 -10.74 15.20
N GLY A 134 -11.20 -10.56 16.48
CA GLY A 134 -12.01 -9.80 17.44
C GLY A 134 -11.86 -8.28 17.33
N SER A 135 -10.79 -7.78 16.69
CA SER A 135 -10.59 -6.35 16.42
C SER A 135 -10.87 -5.95 14.97
N ALA A 136 -11.28 -6.90 14.11
CA ALA A 136 -11.49 -6.68 12.68
C ALA A 136 -12.40 -5.49 12.35
N ASP A 137 -13.58 -5.41 12.97
CA ASP A 137 -14.54 -4.33 12.70
C ASP A 137 -14.07 -2.97 13.24
N LEU A 138 -13.42 -2.95 14.41
CA LEU A 138 -12.81 -1.73 14.94
C LEU A 138 -11.80 -1.14 13.95
N TYR A 139 -10.97 -2.01 13.37
CA TYR A 139 -10.00 -1.61 12.36
C TYR A 139 -10.67 -1.10 11.09
N TYR A 140 -11.66 -1.83 10.58
CA TYR A 140 -12.36 -1.43 9.37
C TYR A 140 -12.98 -0.04 9.55
N ASP A 141 -13.71 0.18 10.63
CA ASP A 141 -14.42 1.43 10.89
C ASP A 141 -13.45 2.61 11.07
N ALA A 142 -12.35 2.40 11.79
CA ALA A 142 -11.36 3.45 12.00
C ALA A 142 -10.66 3.85 10.69
N ILE A 143 -10.24 2.87 9.88
CA ILE A 143 -9.59 3.12 8.59
C ILE A 143 -10.59 3.79 7.62
N ASP A 144 -11.80 3.25 7.49
CA ASP A 144 -12.83 3.78 6.61
C ASP A 144 -13.22 5.23 6.96
N ALA A 145 -13.33 5.55 8.26
CA ALA A 145 -13.58 6.91 8.72
C ALA A 145 -12.41 7.86 8.41
N ALA A 146 -11.16 7.39 8.57
CA ALA A 146 -9.96 8.14 8.27
C ALA A 146 -9.83 8.45 6.77
N LEU A 147 -10.08 7.47 5.90
CA LEU A 147 -10.00 7.63 4.43
C LEU A 147 -10.96 8.68 3.86
N ARG A 148 -12.00 9.06 4.61
CA ARG A 148 -12.95 10.13 4.25
C ARG A 148 -12.48 11.52 4.65
N GLN A 149 -11.42 11.64 5.44
CA GLN A 149 -10.91 12.93 5.90
C GLN A 149 -10.04 13.59 4.83
N PRO A 150 -10.03 14.94 4.74
CA PRO A 150 -9.15 15.67 3.82
C PRO A 150 -7.67 15.30 3.95
N ASP A 151 -7.22 15.00 5.18
CA ASP A 151 -5.82 14.65 5.47
C ASP A 151 -5.40 13.27 4.93
N PHE A 152 -6.37 12.46 4.47
CA PHE A 152 -6.15 11.16 3.83
C PHE A 152 -6.37 11.18 2.31
N LEU A 153 -6.57 12.36 1.71
CA LEU A 153 -6.55 12.50 0.26
C LEU A 153 -5.14 12.19 -0.27
N PRO A 154 -5.01 11.65 -1.51
CA PRO A 154 -3.72 11.25 -2.07
C PRO A 154 -2.63 12.34 -2.01
N ARG A 155 -2.98 13.60 -2.32
CA ARG A 155 -2.03 14.72 -2.24
C ARG A 155 -1.68 15.06 -0.79
N ALA A 156 -2.64 15.04 0.13
CA ALA A 156 -2.38 15.32 1.54
C ALA A 156 -1.46 14.25 2.17
N LEU A 157 -1.66 12.98 1.83
CA LEU A 157 -0.77 11.90 2.25
C LEU A 157 0.61 12.01 1.63
N PHE A 158 0.71 12.41 0.37
CA PHE A 158 2.01 12.66 -0.28
C PHE A 158 2.85 13.68 0.51
N GLU A 159 2.25 14.80 0.89
CA GLU A 159 2.91 15.83 1.71
C GLU A 159 3.21 15.33 3.14
N ARG A 160 2.23 14.66 3.79
CA ARG A 160 2.39 14.11 5.15
C ARG A 160 3.51 13.08 5.22
N PHE A 161 3.72 12.29 4.18
CA PHE A 161 4.81 11.32 4.08
C PHE A 161 6.15 11.95 3.68
N ASN A 162 6.20 13.27 3.47
CA ASN A 162 7.41 14.00 3.08
C ASN A 162 8.05 13.40 1.82
N ILE A 163 7.22 13.07 0.81
CA ILE A 163 7.72 12.53 -0.46
C ILE A 163 8.27 13.67 -1.30
N GLU A 164 9.57 13.61 -1.63
CA GLU A 164 10.20 14.56 -2.55
C GLU A 164 9.94 14.18 -4.00
N LEU A 165 9.89 12.88 -4.30
CA LEU A 165 9.65 12.34 -5.63
C LEU A 165 9.03 10.96 -5.56
N ILE A 166 8.05 10.71 -6.42
CA ILE A 166 7.55 9.36 -6.71
C ILE A 166 7.53 9.13 -8.22
N ALA A 167 8.05 7.99 -8.65
CA ALA A 167 7.95 7.53 -10.03
C ALA A 167 6.88 6.44 -10.16
N THR A 168 6.01 6.61 -11.15
CA THR A 168 5.10 5.58 -11.64
C THR A 168 5.73 4.90 -12.86
N THR A 169 5.07 3.87 -13.40
CA THR A 169 5.62 3.07 -14.50
C THR A 169 4.56 2.90 -15.58
N GLU A 170 4.86 3.38 -16.78
CA GLU A 170 3.91 3.43 -17.90
C GLU A 170 4.44 2.73 -19.14
N SER A 171 3.52 2.19 -19.93
CA SER A 171 3.77 1.65 -21.26
C SER A 171 4.11 2.77 -22.25
N PRO A 172 4.87 2.49 -23.34
CA PRO A 172 5.09 3.44 -24.42
C PRO A 172 3.80 3.91 -25.11
N LEU A 173 2.71 3.15 -24.94
CA LEU A 173 1.40 3.42 -25.54
C LEU A 173 0.51 4.28 -24.65
N ASP A 174 0.88 4.51 -23.38
CA ASP A 174 0.06 5.27 -22.45
C ASP A 174 0.13 6.78 -22.74
N PRO A 175 -1.00 7.51 -22.74
CA PRO A 175 -1.04 8.93 -23.12
C PRO A 175 -0.45 9.90 -22.07
N LEU A 176 -0.10 9.41 -20.89
CA LEU A 176 0.43 10.18 -19.74
C LEU A 176 -0.45 11.38 -19.32
N GLU A 177 -1.77 11.28 -19.52
CA GLU A 177 -2.72 12.37 -19.24
C GLU A 177 -2.75 12.76 -17.76
N HIS A 178 -2.62 11.79 -16.85
CA HIS A 178 -2.62 12.04 -15.41
C HIS A 178 -1.38 12.79 -14.96
N HIS A 179 -0.19 12.47 -15.50
CA HIS A 179 1.02 13.24 -15.23
C HIS A 179 0.93 14.67 -15.75
N ARG A 180 0.29 14.88 -16.92
CA ARG A 180 0.02 16.23 -17.42
C ARG A 180 -0.90 17.00 -16.47
N ALA A 181 -2.02 16.40 -16.07
CA ALA A 181 -2.98 17.01 -15.15
C ALA A 181 -2.35 17.37 -13.79
N ILE A 182 -1.46 16.52 -13.26
CA ILE A 182 -0.72 16.83 -12.03
C ILE A 182 0.11 18.10 -12.20
N ARG A 183 0.94 18.17 -13.25
CA ARG A 183 1.79 19.34 -13.54
C ARG A 183 1.00 20.63 -13.76
N GLU A 184 -0.17 20.54 -14.40
CA GLU A 184 -1.03 21.68 -14.72
C GLU A 184 -1.90 22.13 -13.55
N SER A 185 -2.04 21.31 -12.50
CA SER A 185 -2.96 21.60 -11.39
C SER A 185 -2.48 22.67 -10.39
N GLY A 186 -1.22 23.10 -10.47
CA GLY A 186 -0.61 24.03 -9.51
C GLY A 186 -0.21 23.41 -8.16
N TRP A 187 -0.43 22.11 -7.96
CA TRP A 187 0.09 21.38 -6.80
C TRP A 187 1.57 21.03 -6.99
N GLY A 188 2.38 21.17 -5.93
CA GLY A 188 3.84 21.08 -5.99
C GLY A 188 4.42 19.66 -5.98
N GLY A 189 3.59 18.62 -5.83
CA GLY A 189 4.06 17.24 -5.75
C GLY A 189 4.74 16.76 -7.03
N ARG A 190 5.90 16.11 -6.88
CA ARG A 190 6.71 15.63 -8.00
C ARG A 190 6.40 14.16 -8.32
N VAL A 191 5.39 13.95 -9.14
CA VAL A 191 5.01 12.63 -9.69
C VAL A 191 5.55 12.52 -11.12
N ILE A 192 6.50 11.61 -11.33
CA ILE A 192 7.13 11.37 -12.64
C ILE A 192 6.76 9.99 -13.18
N SER A 193 7.03 9.78 -14.47
CA SER A 193 6.83 8.51 -15.18
C SER A 193 8.18 7.85 -15.47
N ALA A 194 8.21 6.52 -15.51
CA ALA A 194 9.30 5.72 -16.03
C ALA A 194 8.83 4.88 -17.23
N TYR A 195 9.61 4.89 -18.31
CA TYR A 195 9.32 4.19 -19.55
C TYR A 195 9.54 2.68 -19.40
N ARG A 196 8.47 1.88 -19.57
CA ARG A 196 8.54 0.40 -19.50
C ARG A 196 8.04 -0.25 -20.79
N PRO A 197 8.95 -0.58 -21.73
CA PRO A 197 8.58 -1.04 -23.06
C PRO A 197 8.32 -2.54 -23.19
N ASP A 198 8.12 -3.26 -22.08
CA ASP A 198 7.97 -4.72 -22.07
C ASP A 198 6.96 -5.22 -23.13
N ASN A 199 5.78 -4.58 -23.22
CA ASN A 199 4.71 -5.01 -24.11
C ASN A 199 5.01 -4.81 -25.61
N VAL A 200 5.93 -3.90 -25.99
CA VAL A 200 6.28 -3.60 -27.39
C VAL A 200 7.66 -4.12 -27.80
N VAL A 201 8.39 -4.73 -26.86
CA VAL A 201 9.73 -5.30 -27.11
C VAL A 201 9.72 -6.82 -27.08
N ASP A 202 8.94 -7.44 -26.19
CA ASP A 202 8.86 -8.89 -26.06
C ASP A 202 7.84 -9.49 -27.05
N PRO A 203 8.26 -10.17 -28.12
CA PRO A 203 7.34 -10.76 -29.09
C PRO A 203 6.50 -11.91 -28.52
N GLU A 204 6.85 -12.45 -27.35
CA GLU A 204 6.05 -13.47 -26.65
C GLU A 204 4.93 -12.85 -25.78
N HIS A 205 4.89 -11.52 -25.64
CA HIS A 205 3.82 -10.85 -24.92
C HIS A 205 2.46 -11.16 -25.61
N PRO A 206 1.42 -11.63 -24.89
CA PRO A 206 0.18 -12.10 -25.50
C PRO A 206 -0.49 -11.07 -26.42
N ASP A 207 -0.40 -9.79 -26.05
CA ASP A 207 -0.98 -8.67 -26.78
C ASP A 207 -0.01 -7.99 -27.75
N PHE A 208 1.19 -8.56 -27.99
CA PHE A 208 2.26 -7.92 -28.77
C PHE A 208 1.80 -7.45 -30.16
N ALA A 209 1.07 -8.32 -30.86
CA ALA A 209 0.59 -8.07 -32.21
C ALA A 209 -0.53 -7.02 -32.30
N ALA A 210 -1.15 -6.64 -31.18
CA ALA A 210 -2.26 -5.70 -31.11
C ALA A 210 -1.83 -4.28 -30.69
N ASN A 211 -0.57 -4.08 -30.33
CA ASN A 211 -0.01 -2.77 -29.96
C ASN A 211 0.04 -1.78 -31.14
#